data_AF-A0A7J4E605-F1
#
_entry.id   AF-A0A7J4E605-F1
#
_cell.length_a   1.000
_cell.length_b   1.000
_cell.length_c   1.000
_cell.angle_alpha   90.00
_cell.angle_beta   90.00
_cell.angle_gamma   90.00
#
_symmetry.space_group_name_H-M   'P 1'
#
loop_
_entity.id
_entity.type
_entity.pdbx_description
1 polymer ?
#
loop_
_entity_poly.entity_id
_entity_poly.type
_entity_poly.pdbx_seq_one_letter_code
_entity_poly.pdbx_strand_id
1 'polypeptide(L)' 'MAVEKPAIGIVGGTGKEGSALALRFGSRGYKIYLGSRDAARAEKKA' A
#
# COMPACT_ATOMS: atom_id res chain seq x y z
N MET A 1 -10.87 15.70 18.62
CA MET A 1 -9.74 14.75 18.48
C MET A 1 -9.81 14.17 17.08
N ALA A 2 -8.80 14.37 16.24
CA ALA A 2 -8.76 13.73 14.92
C ALA A 2 -8.32 12.28 15.11
N VAL A 3 -9.17 11.33 14.72
CA VAL A 3 -8.82 9.91 14.71
C VAL A 3 -7.88 9.71 13.52
N GLU A 4 -6.66 9.23 13.78
CA GLU A 4 -5.74 8.85 12.70
C GLU A 4 -6.40 7.79 11.81
N LYS A 5 -6.18 7.91 10.50
CA LYS A 5 -6.69 6.93 9.55
C LYS A 5 -6.02 5.57 9.83
N PRO A 6 -6.76 4.46 9.78
CA PRO A 6 -6.17 3.15 9.98
C PRO A 6 -5.11 2.87 8.91
N ALA A 7 -4.07 2.14 9.28
CA ALA A 7 -3.10 1.66 8.31
C ALA A 7 -3.69 0.48 7.51
N ILE A 8 -3.32 0.38 6.23
CA ILE A 8 -3.83 -0.63 5.29
C ILE A 8 -2.67 -1.49 4.81
N GLY A 9 -2.74 -2.80 5.04
CA GLY A 9 -1.82 -3.78 4.46
C GLY A 9 -2.39 -4.41 3.18
N ILE A 10 -1.65 -4.37 2.08
CA ILE A 10 -2.07 -4.94 0.79
C ILE A 10 -1.18 -6.15 0.45
N VAL A 11 -1.75 -7.35 0.54
CA VAL A 11 -1.08 -8.59 0.12
C VAL A 11 -1.11 -8.68 -1.41
N GLY A 12 0.06 -8.89 -2.03
CA GLY A 12 0.18 -8.81 -3.49
C GLY A 12 0.17 -7.37 -4.01
N GLY A 13 0.52 -6.40 -3.15
CA GLY A 13 0.52 -4.97 -3.45
C GLY A 13 1.39 -4.55 -4.64
N THR A 14 2.38 -5.36 -5.01
CA THR A 14 3.26 -5.11 -6.17
C THR A 14 2.62 -5.49 -7.52
N GLY A 15 1.44 -6.11 -7.52
CA GLY A 15 0.65 -6.38 -8.72
C GLY A 15 -0.05 -5.12 -9.26
N LYS A 16 -0.63 -5.21 -10.47
CA LYS A 16 -1.30 -4.07 -11.13
C LYS A 16 -2.42 -3.47 -10.26
N GLU A 17 -3.29 -4.33 -9.72
CA GLU A 17 -4.42 -3.92 -8.88
C GLU A 17 -3.95 -3.44 -7.51
N GLY A 18 -3.04 -4.19 -6.87
CA GLY A 18 -2.48 -3.85 -5.56
C GLY A 18 -1.82 -2.48 -5.54
N SER A 19 -1.06 -2.14 -6.59
CA SER A 19 -0.41 -0.83 -6.70
C SER A 19 -1.43 0.29 -6.97
N ALA A 20 -2.48 0.02 -7.76
CA ALA A 20 -3.56 1.00 -7.99
C ALA A 20 -4.36 1.29 -6.71
N LEU A 21 -4.65 0.26 -5.90
CA LEU A 21 -5.29 0.39 -4.58
C LEU A 21 -4.41 1.18 -3.61
N ALA A 22 -3.11 0.87 -3.53
CA ALA A 22 -2.15 1.59 -2.71
C ALA A 22 -2.12 3.08 -3.05
N LEU A 23 -2.07 3.41 -4.34
CA LEU A 23 -2.02 4.78 -4.82
C LEU A 23 -3.32 5.54 -4.52
N ARG A 24 -4.48 4.89 -4.69
CA ARG A 24 -5.80 5.48 -4.36
C ARG A 24 -5.92 5.78 -2.88
N PHE A 25 -5.64 4.81 -2.00
CA PHE A 25 -5.77 5.04 -0.55
C PHE A 25 -4.67 5.96 -0.02
N GLY A 26 -3.44 5.83 -0.50
CA GLY A 26 -2.32 6.72 -0.15
C GLY A 26 -2.62 8.18 -0.51
N SER A 27 -3.22 8.44 -1.69
CA SER A 27 -3.65 9.79 -2.09
C SER A 27 -4.73 10.39 -1.18
N ARG A 28 -5.42 9.54 -0.39
CA ARG A 28 -6.40 9.95 0.61
C ARG A 28 -5.80 10.02 2.02
N GLY A 29 -4.48 9.94 2.16
CA GLY A 29 -3.77 10.09 3.43
C GLY A 29 -3.83 8.86 4.34
N TYR A 30 -4.10 7.68 3.79
CA TYR A 30 -3.97 6.43 4.54
C TYR A 30 -2.50 5.98 4.54
N LYS A 31 -2.05 5.43 5.67
CA LYS A 31 -0.74 4.76 5.77
C LYS A 31 -0.84 3.38 5.12
N ILE A 32 -0.03 3.11 4.09
CA ILE A 32 -0.10 1.86 3.33
C ILE A 32 1.16 1.01 3.57
N TYR A 33 0.97 -0.29 3.74
CA TYR A 33 2.04 -1.29 3.71
C TYR A 33 1.83 -2.22 2.51
N LEU A 34 2.82 -2.30 1.61
CA LEU A 34 2.79 -3.15 0.43
C LEU A 34 3.47 -4.49 0.72
N GLY A 35 2.71 -5.57 0.69
CA GLY A 35 3.22 -6.93 0.81
C GLY A 35 3.51 -7.54 -0.55
N SER A 36 4.69 -8.15 -0.72
CA SER A 36 5.05 -8.96 -1.88
C SER A 36 5.70 -10.26 -1.47
N ARG A 37 5.63 -11.26 -2.37
CA ARG A 37 6.39 -12.51 -2.24
C ARG A 37 7.88 -12.33 -2.61
N ASP A 38 8.20 -11.24 -3.28
CA ASP A 38 9.54 -10.88 -3.71
C ASP A 38 9.88 -9.50 -3.13
N ALA A 39 10.86 -9.46 -2.23
CA ALA A 39 11.26 -8.24 -1.53
C ALA A 39 11.76 -7.16 -2.51
N ALA A 40 12.48 -7.53 -3.57
CA ALA A 40 12.98 -6.59 -4.57
C ALA A 40 11.84 -5.93 -5.36
N ARG A 41 10.74 -6.67 -5.58
CA ARG A 41 9.53 -6.11 -6.20
C ARG A 41 8.79 -5.14 -5.27
N ALA A 42 8.84 -5.37 -3.97
CA ALA A 42 8.25 -4.47 -2.98
C ALA A 42 9.03 -3.15 -2.92
N GLU A 43 10.36 -3.21 -2.79
CA GLU A 43 11.21 -2.01 -2.74
C GLU A 43 11.12 -1.15 -4.00
N LYS A 44 11.00 -1.75 -5.18
CA LYS A 44 10.87 -1.00 -6.44
C LYS A 44 9.52 -0.28 -6.59
N LYS A 45 8.52 -0.64 -5.79
CA LYS A 45 7.11 -0.18 -5.91
C LYS A 45 6.61 0.60 -4.70
N ALA A 46 7.30 0.51 -3.57
CA ALA A 46 7.10 1.37 -2.40
C ALA A 46 7.63 2.79 -2.69
#